data_AF-A0A850NNS9-F1
#
_entry.id   AF-A0A850NNS9-F1
#
_cell.length_a   1.000
_cell.length_b   1.000
_cell.length_c   1.000
_cell.angle_alpha   90.00
_cell.angle_beta   90.00
_cell.angle_gamma   90.00
#
_symmetry.space_group_name_H-M   'P 1'
#
loop_
_entity.id
_entity.type
_entity.pdbx_description
1 polymer ?
#
loop_
_entity_poly.entity_id
_entity_poly.type
_entity_poly.pdbx_seq_one_letter_code
_entity_poly.pdbx_strand_id
1 'polypeptide(L)'
;LLRAIAQAQEARHARLLVACASPGGGCLLDLNRLLPVPAGLLAWGPDHGAALDWLDRHWGTREAVRQIDLQETRDPRRHSRRRLRFRFWMLDGRPATLAASLLRAWPELEVTIRSLELPGG
;
A
#
# COMPACT_ATOMS: atom_id res chain seq x y z
N LEU A 1 -7.29 -19.24 0.84
CA LEU A 1 -7.22 -17.76 0.80
C LEU A 1 -6.03 -17.18 1.57
N LEU A 2 -5.67 -17.82 2.68
CA LEU A 2 -4.92 -17.26 3.79
C LEU A 2 -3.37 -17.32 3.64
N ARG A 3 -2.81 -18.50 3.31
CA ARG A 3 -1.44 -18.66 2.78
C ARG A 3 -1.13 -17.80 1.55
N ALA A 4 -2.16 -17.53 0.73
CA ALA A 4 -2.02 -16.70 -0.46
C ALA A 4 -1.81 -15.21 -0.14
N ILE A 5 -2.22 -14.72 1.04
CA ILE A 5 -2.07 -13.30 1.41
C ILE A 5 -0.61 -12.99 1.77
N ALA A 6 0.04 -13.77 2.64
CA ALA A 6 1.47 -13.58 2.91
C ALA A 6 2.32 -13.86 1.67
N GLN A 7 2.06 -14.94 0.94
CA GLN A 7 2.77 -15.20 -0.32
C GLN A 7 2.57 -14.07 -1.32
N ALA A 8 1.37 -13.47 -1.39
CA ALA A 8 1.14 -12.30 -2.23
C ALA A 8 1.87 -11.06 -1.70
N GLN A 9 1.97 -10.84 -0.39
CA GLN A 9 2.72 -9.73 0.20
C GLN A 9 4.22 -9.87 -0.03
N GLU A 10 4.78 -11.04 0.30
CA GLU A 10 6.20 -11.37 0.12
C GLU A 10 6.58 -11.33 -1.36
N ALA A 11 5.78 -11.97 -2.24
CA ALA A 11 6.02 -11.94 -3.68
C ALA A 11 5.84 -10.54 -4.27
N ARG A 12 4.88 -9.75 -3.76
CA ARG A 12 4.72 -8.35 -4.17
C ARG A 12 5.93 -7.53 -3.72
N HIS A 13 6.36 -7.64 -2.47
CA HIS A 13 7.53 -6.96 -1.94
C HIS A 13 8.78 -7.31 -2.75
N ALA A 14 9.03 -8.60 -2.99
CA ALA A 14 10.13 -9.08 -3.82
C ALA A 14 10.06 -8.54 -5.25
N ARG A 15 8.89 -8.56 -5.91
CA ARG A 15 8.69 -7.98 -7.25
C ARG A 15 8.93 -6.47 -7.26
N LEU A 16 8.50 -5.75 -6.22
CA LEU A 16 8.69 -4.31 -6.10
C LEU A 16 10.16 -3.95 -5.83
N LEU A 17 10.90 -4.76 -5.07
CA LEU A 17 12.34 -4.62 -4.89
C LEU A 17 13.09 -4.82 -6.22
N VAL A 18 12.72 -5.85 -6.99
CA VAL A 18 13.28 -6.08 -8.34
C VAL A 18 12.94 -4.92 -9.28
N ALA A 19 11.69 -4.43 -9.24
CA ALA A 19 11.29 -3.27 -10.03
C ALA A 19 12.07 -2.00 -9.64
N CYS A 20 12.31 -1.75 -8.34
CA CYS A 20 13.14 -0.63 -7.85
C CYS A 20 14.58 -0.67 -8.33
N ALA A 21 15.13 -1.87 -8.50
CA ALA A 21 16.54 -2.06 -8.83
C ALA A 21 16.83 -1.81 -10.32
N SER A 22 15.80 -1.72 -11.17
CA SER A 22 15.94 -1.43 -12.60
C SER A 22 16.07 0.08 -12.84
N PRO A 23 16.98 0.54 -13.73
CA PRO A 23 17.04 1.93 -14.16
C PRO A 23 15.69 2.37 -14.76
N GLY A 24 14.99 3.30 -14.10
CA GLY A 24 13.66 3.75 -14.50
C GLY A 24 12.48 2.96 -13.90
N GLY A 25 12.73 1.90 -13.13
CA GLY A 25 11.70 1.15 -12.42
C GLY A 25 11.44 1.74 -11.03
N GLY A 26 10.35 2.48 -10.88
CA GLY A 26 9.86 2.88 -9.56
C GLY A 26 8.99 1.78 -8.97
N CYS A 27 9.26 1.30 -7.76
CA CYS A 27 8.21 0.68 -6.97
C CYS A 27 7.11 1.73 -6.77
N LEU A 28 5.95 1.47 -7.37
CA LEU A 28 4.89 2.46 -7.40
C LEU A 28 4.37 2.69 -5.98
N LEU A 29 3.87 1.68 -5.27
CA LEU A 29 3.41 1.85 -3.88
C LEU A 29 3.56 0.56 -3.07
N ASP A 30 4.59 0.47 -2.23
CA ASP A 30 4.74 -0.63 -1.27
C ASP A 30 4.30 -0.21 0.14
N LEU A 31 3.08 -0.61 0.52
CA LEU A 31 2.59 -0.35 1.87
C LEU A 31 3.44 -1.01 2.95
N ASN A 32 4.13 -2.12 2.66
CA ASN A 32 5.00 -2.76 3.63
C ASN A 32 6.32 -2.00 3.83
N ARG A 33 6.75 -1.16 2.88
CA ARG A 33 7.87 -0.22 3.11
C ARG A 33 7.43 1.04 3.82
N LEU A 34 6.22 1.51 3.57
CA LEU A 34 5.69 2.73 4.20
C LEU A 34 5.20 2.50 5.63
N LEU A 35 4.60 1.34 5.87
CA LEU A 35 4.07 0.92 7.16
C LEU A 35 4.28 -0.60 7.30
N PRO A 36 5.47 -1.02 7.76
CA PRO A 36 5.84 -2.43 7.79
C PRO A 36 5.03 -3.22 8.80
N VAL A 37 4.61 -4.42 8.39
CA VAL A 37 4.11 -5.42 9.34
C VAL A 37 5.27 -5.82 10.26
N PRO A 38 5.12 -5.76 11.60
CA PRO A 38 6.16 -6.17 12.53
C PRO A 38 6.66 -7.60 12.25
N ALA A 39 7.99 -7.79 12.27
CA ALA A 39 8.61 -9.08 11.97
C ALA A 39 8.11 -10.21 12.88
N GLY A 40 7.85 -9.92 14.16
CA GLY A 40 7.26 -10.89 15.09
C GLY A 40 5.85 -11.35 14.70
N LEU A 41 5.05 -10.46 14.09
CA LEU A 41 3.73 -10.82 13.56
C LEU A 41 3.84 -11.60 12.25
N LEU A 42 4.79 -11.24 11.38
CA LEU A 42 5.07 -12.00 10.15
C LEU A 42 5.53 -13.43 10.46
N ALA A 43 6.34 -13.60 11.50
CA ALA A 43 6.87 -14.90 11.92
C ALA A 43 5.76 -15.86 12.42
N TRP A 44 4.65 -15.34 12.94
CA TRP A 44 3.49 -16.15 13.35
C TRP A 44 2.65 -16.65 12.17
N GLY A 45 2.99 -16.21 10.95
CA GLY A 45 2.31 -16.59 9.74
C GLY A 45 1.08 -15.74 9.42
N PRO A 46 0.62 -15.78 8.15
CA PRO A 46 -0.43 -14.91 7.60
C PRO A 46 -1.79 -14.99 8.30
N ASP A 47 -2.03 -16.12 8.97
CA ASP A 47 -3.37 -16.52 9.40
C ASP A 47 -3.55 -16.28 10.90
N HIS A 48 -2.46 -15.90 11.57
CA HIS A 48 -2.48 -15.55 12.96
C HIS A 48 -3.38 -14.33 13.14
N GLY A 49 -4.40 -14.43 14.00
CA GLY A 49 -5.39 -13.36 14.20
C GLY A 49 -4.73 -12.00 14.46
N ALA A 50 -3.64 -11.98 15.24
CA ALA A 50 -2.86 -10.76 15.49
C ALA A 50 -2.28 -10.09 14.23
N ALA A 51 -1.86 -10.87 13.21
CA ALA A 51 -1.36 -10.31 11.95
C ALA A 51 -2.52 -9.73 11.12
N LEU A 52 -3.65 -10.45 11.03
CA LEU A 52 -4.85 -9.97 10.34
C LEU A 52 -5.44 -8.71 11.01
N ASP A 53 -5.48 -8.68 12.34
CA ASP A 53 -5.94 -7.52 13.11
C ASP A 53 -5.00 -6.33 12.98
N TRP A 54 -3.69 -6.58 12.86
CA TRP A 54 -2.73 -5.53 12.56
C TRP A 54 -3.00 -4.94 11.17
N LEU A 55 -3.15 -5.78 10.13
CA LEU A 55 -3.46 -5.32 8.77
C LEU A 55 -4.77 -4.52 8.74
N ASP A 56 -5.81 -5.04 9.38
CA ASP A 56 -7.11 -4.39 9.45
C ASP A 56 -7.04 -3.01 10.14
N ARG A 57 -6.30 -2.93 11.26
CA ARG A 57 -6.13 -1.69 12.05
C ARG A 57 -5.26 -0.65 11.36
N HIS A 58 -4.20 -1.09 10.67
CA HIS A 58 -3.18 -0.21 10.13
C HIS A 58 -3.38 0.10 8.65
N TRP A 59 -3.74 -0.90 7.85
CA TRP A 59 -3.99 -0.74 6.41
C TRP A 59 -5.48 -0.59 6.08
N GLY A 60 -6.38 -0.83 7.04
CA GLY A 60 -7.81 -0.75 6.80
C GLY A 60 -8.37 -1.92 6.00
N THR A 61 -7.56 -2.94 5.73
CA THR A 61 -7.95 -4.16 5.02
C THR A 61 -7.07 -5.31 5.47
N ARG A 62 -7.64 -6.52 5.53
CA ARG A 62 -6.91 -7.77 5.80
C ARG A 62 -6.24 -8.32 4.54
N GLU A 63 -6.57 -7.76 3.37
CA GLU A 63 -6.04 -8.20 2.09
C GLU A 63 -4.96 -7.28 1.54
N ALA A 64 -4.17 -7.82 0.62
CA ALA A 64 -3.26 -7.01 -0.16
C ALA A 64 -4.02 -6.01 -1.04
N VAL A 65 -3.58 -4.75 -1.07
CA VAL A 65 -3.95 -3.84 -2.17
C VAL A 65 -3.48 -4.42 -3.51
N ARG A 66 -4.37 -4.37 -4.51
CA ARG A 66 -4.17 -4.95 -5.85
C ARG A 66 -4.23 -3.87 -6.93
N GLN A 67 -3.72 -4.21 -8.12
CA GLN A 67 -3.84 -3.38 -9.34
C GLN A 67 -3.41 -1.92 -9.11
N ILE A 68 -2.15 -1.73 -8.68
CA ILE A 68 -1.58 -0.41 -8.39
C ILE A 68 -1.10 0.23 -9.69
N ASP A 69 -1.70 1.36 -10.03
CA ASP A 69 -1.32 2.23 -11.14
C ASP A 69 -0.73 3.53 -10.59
N LEU A 70 0.50 3.88 -10.98
CA LEU A 70 1.05 5.23 -10.77
C LEU A 70 0.54 6.13 -11.89
N GLN A 71 -0.28 7.10 -11.49
CA GLN A 71 -0.67 8.21 -12.34
C GLN A 71 0.39 9.28 -12.12
N GLU A 72 1.52 9.22 -12.85
CA GLU A 72 2.57 10.23 -12.70
C GLU A 72 1.96 11.63 -12.79
N THR A 73 2.32 12.48 -11.83
CA THR A 73 2.16 13.92 -11.96
C THR A 73 3.51 14.56 -11.70
N ARG A 74 4.38 14.54 -12.70
CA ARG A 74 5.39 15.58 -12.80
C ARG A 74 4.63 16.87 -13.05
N ASP A 75 4.50 17.71 -12.04
CA ASP A 75 4.19 19.11 -12.27
C ASP A 75 5.51 19.80 -12.60
N PRO A 76 5.84 20.07 -13.87
CA PRO A 76 7.09 20.72 -14.25
C PRO A 76 7.19 22.15 -13.71
N ARG A 77 6.10 22.72 -13.13
CA ARG A 77 6.05 24.09 -12.60
C ARG A 77 6.14 24.17 -11.09
N ARG A 78 6.13 23.04 -10.36
CA ARG A 78 6.27 23.00 -8.88
C ARG A 78 7.52 22.20 -8.47
N HIS A 79 8.66 22.87 -8.47
CA HIS A 79 9.93 22.30 -7.98
C HIS A 79 9.94 21.96 -6.48
N SER A 80 8.97 22.40 -5.68
CA SER A 80 9.03 22.30 -4.21
C SER A 80 8.33 21.08 -3.58
N ARG A 81 7.42 20.38 -4.28
CA ARG A 81 6.73 19.20 -3.72
C ARG A 81 6.53 18.12 -4.78
N ARG A 82 7.18 16.97 -4.61
CA ARG A 82 6.94 15.77 -5.42
C ARG A 82 5.57 15.21 -5.07
N ARG A 83 4.65 15.17 -6.04
CA ARG A 83 3.32 14.57 -5.87
C ARG A 83 3.25 13.23 -6.60
N LEU A 84 2.94 12.19 -5.85
CA LEU A 84 2.66 10.86 -6.39
C LEU A 84 1.15 10.59 -6.26
N ARG A 85 0.54 10.08 -7.33
CA ARG A 85 -0.86 9.66 -7.32
C ARG A 85 -0.94 8.19 -7.69
N PHE A 86 -1.54 7.41 -6.81
CA PHE A 86 -1.78 5.98 -7.03
C PHE A 86 -3.26 5.73 -7.20
N ARG A 87 -3.59 4.77 -8.06
CA ARG A 87 -4.91 4.17 -8.17
C ARG A 87 -4.75 2.69 -7.87
N PHE A 88 -5.55 2.16 -6.96
CA PHE A 88 -5.45 0.77 -6.53
C PHE A 88 -6.80 0.27 -6.03
N TRP A 89 -6.89 -1.05 -5.88
CA TRP A 89 -8.08 -1.75 -5.40
C TRP A 89 -7.87 -2.29 -3.99
N MET A 90 -8.89 -2.12 -3.14
CA MET A 90 -9.01 -2.76 -1.84
C MET A 90 -10.29 -3.56 -1.79
N LEU A 91 -10.20 -4.83 -1.39
CA LEU A 91 -11.37 -5.63 -1.07
C LEU A 91 -11.84 -5.29 0.34
N ASP A 92 -13.12 -4.93 0.48
CA ASP A 92 -13.79 -4.55 1.73
C ASP A 92 -13.00 -3.58 2.61
N GLY A 93 -12.18 -2.73 1.97
CA GLY A 93 -11.17 -1.93 2.65
C GLY A 93 -11.68 -0.58 3.12
N ARG A 94 -10.97 -0.03 4.11
CA ARG A 94 -11.22 1.28 4.71
C ARG A 94 -10.08 2.23 4.32
N PRO A 95 -10.16 2.92 3.17
CA PRO A 95 -9.10 3.81 2.70
C PRO A 95 -8.72 4.88 3.71
N ALA A 96 -9.69 5.46 4.41
CA ALA A 96 -9.45 6.47 5.43
C ALA A 96 -8.52 5.97 6.56
N THR A 97 -8.64 4.70 6.94
CA THR A 97 -7.74 4.07 7.93
C THR A 97 -6.30 4.04 7.44
N LEU A 98 -6.08 3.67 6.17
CA LEU A 98 -4.76 3.68 5.55
C LEU A 98 -4.16 5.09 5.52
N ALA A 99 -4.94 6.11 5.09
CA ALA A 99 -4.49 7.50 5.11
C ALA A 99 -4.08 7.94 6.51
N ALA A 100 -4.92 7.68 7.51
CA ALA A 100 -4.64 8.06 8.89
C ALA A 100 -3.36 7.39 9.41
N SER A 101 -3.13 6.11 9.09
CA SER A 101 -1.90 5.41 9.47
C SER A 101 -0.66 5.96 8.78
N LEU A 102 -0.76 6.30 7.49
CA LEU A 102 0.35 6.92 6.76
C LEU A 102 0.69 8.30 7.34
N LEU A 103 -0.31 9.14 7.62
CA LEU A 103 -0.10 10.45 8.24
C LEU A 103 0.51 10.34 9.64
N ARG A 104 0.15 9.32 10.42
CA ARG A 104 0.79 9.06 11.72
C ARG A 104 2.26 8.66 11.60
N ALA A 105 2.59 7.81 10.63
CA ALA A 105 3.96 7.35 10.42
C ALA A 105 4.84 8.41 9.72
N TRP A 106 4.23 9.28 8.92
CA TRP A 106 4.91 10.27 8.10
C TRP A 106 4.13 11.61 8.14
N PRO A 107 4.26 12.39 9.23
CA PRO A 107 3.44 13.60 9.45
C PRO A 107 3.70 14.71 8.42
N GLU A 108 4.84 14.68 7.74
CA GLU A 108 5.21 15.62 6.68
C GLU A 108 4.49 15.34 5.34
N LEU A 109 3.78 14.22 5.21
CA LEU A 109 3.05 13.88 3.98
C LEU A 109 1.67 14.54 3.95
N GLU A 110 1.28 15.03 2.77
CA GLU A 110 -0.11 15.37 2.49
C GLU A 110 -0.77 14.21 1.74
N VAL A 111 -1.69 13.50 2.41
CA VAL A 111 -2.42 12.37 1.83
C VAL A 111 -3.84 12.80 1.49
N THR A 112 -4.27 12.51 0.26
CA THR A 112 -5.67 12.65 -0.16
C THR A 112 -6.11 11.34 -0.77
N ILE A 113 -7.18 10.74 -0.23
CA ILE A 113 -7.79 9.55 -0.82
C ILE A 113 -9.13 9.92 -1.44
N ARG A 114 -9.40 9.37 -2.61
CA ARG A 114 -10.67 9.48 -3.32
C ARG A 114 -11.12 8.08 -3.69
N SER A 115 -12.36 7.74 -3.33
CA SER A 115 -13.02 6.56 -3.87
C SER A 115 -13.40 6.83 -5.32
N LEU A 116 -13.09 5.90 -6.20
CA LEU A 116 -13.56 5.91 -7.58
C LEU A 116 -14.68 4.89 -7.65
N GLU A 117 -15.89 5.33 -7.97
CA GLU A 117 -16.96 4.39 -8.31
C GLU A 117 -16.67 3.80 -9.69
N LEU A 118 -16.94 2.51 -9.85
CA LEU A 118 -16.87 1.88 -11.18
C LEU A 118 -17.98 2.45 -12.06
N PRO A 119 -17.68 2.86 -13.31
CA PRO A 119 -18.74 3.18 -14.24
C PRO A 119 -19.50 1.89 -14.60
N GLY A 120 -20.77 1.81 -14.19
CA GLY A 120 -21.71 0.76 -14.57
C GLY A 120 -22.07 -0.21 -13.43
N GLY A 121 -23.20 0.09 -12.76
CA GLY A 121 -24.05 -0.89 -12.09
C GLY A 121 -25.39 -0.93 -12.82
#